data_AF-A0A8U0M618-F1
#
_entry.id   AF-A0A8U0M618-F1
#
_cell.length_a   1.000
_cell.length_b   1.000
_cell.length_c   1.000
_cell.angle_alpha   90.00
_cell.angle_beta   90.00
_cell.angle_gamma   90.00
#
_symmetry.space_group_name_H-M   'P 1'
#
loop_
_entity.id
_entity.type
_entity.pdbx_description
1 polymer ?
#
loop_
_entity_poly.entity_id
_entity_poly.type
_entity_poly.pdbx_seq_one_letter_code
_entity_poly.pdbx_strand_id
1 'polypeptide(L)'
;MIRILYDEHGGYHQDLFVKIEERPSRVLIADSTWLGSFFYPLDEDESTLLLDEEQRLIEERKDISRLINLWISLLTSEQATCYLPVDLGDQSSSALQITKAKKLYQVREVYTEDIVDGTPEAYFLANQSAVNWKTSDNYEWKISQKAILTGLNWSLARLELPIVPLIYD
;
A
#
# COMPACT_ATOMS: atom_id res chain seq x y z
N MET A 1 6.69 -13.65 2.03
CA MET A 1 7.20 -12.25 2.09
C MET A 1 6.16 -11.31 1.49
N ILE A 2 6.11 -10.03 1.88
CA ILE A 2 5.23 -9.02 1.25
C ILE A 2 6.13 -8.00 0.56
N ARG A 3 5.91 -7.75 -0.73
CA ARG A 3 6.62 -6.72 -1.51
C ARG A 3 5.63 -5.79 -2.18
N ILE A 4 5.98 -4.51 -2.26
CA ILE A 4 5.31 -3.54 -3.12
C ILE A 4 6.14 -3.39 -4.40
N LEU A 5 5.50 -3.54 -5.55
CA LEU A 5 6.04 -3.21 -6.86
C LEU A 5 5.24 -2.02 -7.41
N TYR A 6 5.86 -1.22 -8.24
CA TYR A 6 5.28 -0.01 -8.79
C TYR A 6 5.55 0.01 -10.29
N ASP A 7 4.53 0.33 -11.08
CA ASP A 7 4.68 0.48 -12.53
C ASP A 7 5.21 1.87 -12.87
N GLU A 8 6.51 1.92 -13.18
CA GLU A 8 7.21 3.14 -13.61
C GLU A 8 6.94 3.51 -15.08
N HIS A 9 6.24 2.65 -15.82
CA HIS A 9 6.01 2.78 -17.26
C HIS A 9 4.53 2.86 -17.64
N GLY A 10 3.64 2.82 -16.64
CA GLY A 10 2.21 3.06 -16.80
C GLY A 10 1.96 4.51 -17.22
N GLY A 11 1.00 4.73 -18.12
CA GLY A 11 0.70 6.05 -18.68
C GLY A 11 0.10 7.03 -17.67
N TYR A 12 -1.23 7.20 -17.71
CA TYR A 12 -1.94 8.12 -16.79
C TYR A 12 -2.35 7.48 -15.47
N HIS A 13 -2.38 6.14 -15.41
CA HIS A 13 -2.66 5.37 -14.21
C HIS A 13 -1.45 4.49 -13.96
N GLN A 14 -0.89 4.60 -12.76
CA GLN A 14 0.17 3.72 -12.32
C GLN A 14 -0.41 2.81 -11.26
N ASP A 15 -0.07 1.54 -11.37
CA ASP A 15 -0.56 0.53 -10.46
C ASP A 15 0.50 0.21 -9.41
N LEU A 16 0.04 0.05 -8.16
CA LEU A 16 0.79 -0.57 -7.08
C LEU A 16 0.44 -2.05 -7.01
N PHE A 17 1.46 -2.90 -7.02
CA PHE A 17 1.28 -4.34 -6.87
C PHE A 17 1.79 -4.79 -5.51
N VAL A 18 0.87 -5.23 -4.65
CA VAL A 18 1.22 -5.85 -3.37
C VAL A 18 1.34 -7.35 -3.58
N LYS A 19 2.58 -7.82 -3.67
CA LYS A 19 2.92 -9.23 -3.90
C LYS A 19 3.14 -9.97 -2.58
N ILE A 20 2.31 -10.97 -2.32
CA ILE A 20 2.46 -11.91 -1.22
C ILE A 20 3.14 -13.17 -1.73
N GLU A 21 4.43 -13.29 -1.41
CA GLU A 21 5.30 -14.41 -1.75
C GLU A 21 5.33 -15.43 -0.62
N GLU A 22 4.16 -15.99 -0.34
CA GLU A 22 3.96 -17.13 0.53
C GLU A 22 2.97 -18.06 -0.16
N ARG A 23 2.92 -19.36 0.15
CA ARG A 23 1.96 -20.25 -0.53
C ARG A 23 0.56 -20.16 0.11
N PRO A 24 -0.51 -19.96 -0.68
CA PRO A 24 -0.53 -19.71 -2.14
C PRO A 24 -0.12 -18.26 -2.47
N SER A 25 0.68 -18.07 -3.52
CA SER A 25 1.15 -16.73 -3.88
C SER A 25 0.01 -15.87 -4.40
N ARG A 26 -0.01 -14.59 -4.05
CA ARG A 26 -1.04 -13.64 -4.48
C ARG A 26 -0.43 -12.29 -4.87
N VAL A 27 -1.08 -11.62 -5.80
CA VAL A 27 -0.80 -10.22 -6.18
C VAL A 27 -2.10 -9.46 -6.01
N LEU A 28 -2.06 -8.41 -5.20
CA LEU A 28 -3.14 -7.42 -5.11
C LEU A 28 -2.73 -6.23 -5.96
N ILE A 29 -3.67 -5.70 -6.73
CA ILE A 29 -3.48 -4.52 -7.56
C ILE A 29 -4.21 -3.38 -6.86
N ALA A 30 -3.51 -2.27 -6.69
CA ALA A 30 -3.99 -1.08 -6.02
C ALA A 30 -3.77 0.09 -6.95
N ASP A 31 -4.83 0.88 -7.17
CA ASP A 31 -4.71 2.11 -7.93
C ASP A 31 -3.91 3.14 -7.09
N SER A 32 -2.77 3.61 -7.61
CA SER A 32 -1.95 4.61 -6.91
C SER A 32 -2.46 6.03 -7.10
N THR A 33 -3.47 6.25 -7.96
CA THR A 33 -4.05 7.57 -8.27
C THR A 33 -4.44 8.33 -7.00
N TRP A 34 -4.90 7.62 -5.97
CA TRP A 34 -5.41 8.19 -4.73
C TRP A 34 -4.37 8.32 -3.61
N LEU A 35 -3.12 7.94 -3.87
CA LEU A 35 -2.09 7.92 -2.83
C LEU A 35 -1.65 9.32 -2.39
N GLY A 36 -1.65 10.29 -3.32
CA GLY A 36 -1.42 11.70 -2.99
C GLY A 36 -2.50 12.21 -2.02
N SER A 37 -3.77 12.06 -2.40
CA SER A 37 -4.91 12.44 -1.57
C SER A 37 -5.01 11.65 -0.26
N PHE A 38 -4.37 10.48 -0.17
CA PHE A 38 -4.22 9.71 1.08
C PHE A 38 -3.34 10.43 2.11
N PHE A 39 -2.25 11.06 1.67
CA PHE A 39 -1.34 11.80 2.55
C PHE A 39 -1.68 13.28 2.67
N TYR A 40 -2.32 13.84 1.65
CA TYR A 40 -2.60 15.27 1.52
C TYR A 40 -4.09 15.50 1.25
N PRO A 41 -4.89 15.85 2.27
CA PRO A 41 -6.27 16.24 2.08
C PRO A 41 -6.44 17.38 1.07
N LEU A 42 -7.55 17.37 0.33
CA LEU A 42 -7.94 18.20 -0.82
C LEU A 42 -7.64 19.71 -0.78
N ASP A 43 -7.33 20.30 0.39
CA ASP A 43 -6.96 21.72 0.50
C ASP A 43 -5.51 22.02 0.02
N GLU A 44 -4.68 21.00 -0.24
CA GLU A 44 -3.28 21.16 -0.68
C GLU A 44 -3.01 20.71 -2.15
N ASP A 45 -4.00 20.14 -2.85
CA ASP A 45 -3.77 19.24 -4.00
C ASP A 45 -3.96 19.88 -5.41
N GLU A 46 -4.11 21.20 -5.54
CA GLU A 46 -4.17 21.84 -6.88
C GLU A 46 -2.78 21.99 -7.55
N SER A 47 -1.69 21.69 -6.83
CA SER A 47 -0.32 21.94 -7.32
C SER A 47 0.31 20.79 -8.11
N THR A 48 -0.18 19.56 -7.94
CA THR A 48 0.32 18.33 -8.59
C THR A 48 -0.09 18.24 -10.06
N LEU A 49 -1.21 18.85 -10.46
CA LEU A 49 -1.70 18.90 -11.84
C LEU A 49 -0.83 19.74 -12.79
N LEU A 50 0.13 20.50 -12.26
CA LEU A 50 1.04 21.36 -13.03
C LEU A 50 2.46 20.78 -13.13
N LEU A 51 2.72 19.62 -12.53
CA LEU A 51 4.03 18.97 -12.56
C LEU A 51 4.28 18.35 -13.94
N ASP A 52 5.53 18.43 -14.40
CA ASP A 52 5.96 17.61 -15.54
C ASP A 52 6.02 16.12 -15.15
N GLU A 53 6.13 15.25 -16.16
CA GLU A 53 6.11 13.79 -15.96
C GLU A 53 7.20 13.30 -15.00
N GLU A 54 8.39 13.91 -15.04
CA GLU A 54 9.51 13.55 -14.16
C GLU A 54 9.22 13.93 -12.71
N GLN A 55 8.69 15.14 -12.48
CA GLN A 55 8.30 15.61 -11.15
C GLN A 55 7.15 14.78 -10.57
N ARG A 56 6.17 14.42 -11.39
CA ARG A 56 5.06 13.54 -10.98
C ARG A 56 5.57 12.19 -10.50
N LEU A 57 6.45 11.54 -11.28
CA LEU A 57 7.09 10.27 -10.90
C LEU A 57 7.88 10.37 -9.59
N ILE A 58 8.55 11.50 -9.35
CA ILE A 58 9.28 11.75 -8.10
C ILE A 58 8.32 11.85 -6.91
N GLU A 59 7.22 12.59 -7.03
CA GLU A 59 6.22 12.70 -5.95
C GLU A 59 5.50 11.37 -5.70
N GLU A 60 5.11 10.64 -6.75
CA GLU A 60 4.51 9.30 -6.62
C GLU A 60 5.45 8.35 -5.86
N ARG A 61 6.75 8.31 -6.20
CA ARG A 61 7.75 7.52 -5.46
C ARG A 61 7.85 7.94 -3.99
N LYS A 62 7.75 9.24 -3.68
CA LYS A 62 7.75 9.72 -2.29
C LYS A 62 6.52 9.24 -1.55
N ASP A 63 5.35 9.29 -2.17
CA ASP A 63 4.10 8.84 -1.55
C ASP A 63 4.09 7.33 -1.32
N ILE A 64 4.60 6.54 -2.28
CA ILE A 64 4.77 5.09 -2.09
C ILE A 64 5.77 4.82 -0.96
N SER A 65 6.85 5.58 -0.88
CA SER A 65 7.81 5.48 0.22
C SER A 65 7.16 5.81 1.57
N ARG A 66 6.28 6.81 1.63
CA ARG A 66 5.50 7.13 2.84
C ARG A 66 4.56 6.00 3.22
N LEU A 67 3.88 5.39 2.26
CA LEU A 67 2.99 4.23 2.50
C LEU A 67 3.76 3.05 3.07
N ILE A 68 4.91 2.70 2.49
CA ILE A 68 5.74 1.61 3.00
C ILE A 68 6.23 1.91 4.42
N ASN A 69 6.67 3.15 4.68
CA ASN A 69 7.11 3.56 6.02
C ASN A 69 5.97 3.54 7.03
N LEU A 70 4.76 3.95 6.65
CA LEU A 70 3.56 3.79 7.47
C LEU A 70 3.33 2.31 7.81
N TRP A 71 3.37 1.42 6.83
CA TRP A 71 3.20 -0.01 7.08
C TRP A 71 4.26 -0.59 8.01
N ILE A 72 5.54 -0.21 7.84
CA ILE A 72 6.62 -0.60 8.74
C ILE A 72 6.33 -0.10 10.16
N SER A 73 5.90 1.15 10.31
CA SER A 73 5.55 1.71 11.62
C SER A 73 4.41 0.93 12.30
N LEU A 74 3.35 0.58 11.54
CA LEU A 74 2.22 -0.19 12.04
C LEU A 74 2.64 -1.61 12.47
N LEU A 75 3.48 -2.27 11.67
CA LEU A 75 4.02 -3.61 11.95
C LEU A 75 4.96 -3.66 13.16
N THR A 76 5.60 -2.53 13.49
CA THR A 76 6.53 -2.41 14.62
C THR A 76 5.90 -1.78 15.86
N SER A 77 4.68 -1.26 15.77
CA SER A 77 3.89 -0.77 16.91
C SER A 77 3.65 -1.86 17.97
N GLU A 78 3.09 -1.54 19.13
CA GLU A 78 2.70 -2.54 20.14
C GLU A 78 1.32 -3.18 19.86
N GLN A 79 0.61 -2.75 18.81
CA GLN A 79 -0.75 -3.24 18.53
C GLN A 79 -0.74 -4.73 18.17
N ALA A 80 -1.68 -5.49 18.72
CA ALA A 80 -1.80 -6.93 18.44
C ALA A 80 -2.29 -7.23 17.02
N THR A 81 -3.03 -6.30 16.43
CA THR A 81 -3.53 -6.35 15.06
C THR A 81 -3.36 -4.99 14.43
N CYS A 82 -2.94 -4.96 13.17
CA CYS A 82 -2.94 -3.76 12.35
C CYS A 82 -3.47 -4.09 10.94
N TYR A 83 -3.89 -3.06 10.23
CA TYR A 83 -4.44 -3.12 8.89
C TYR A 83 -3.51 -2.31 7.98
N LEU A 84 -2.98 -2.95 6.95
CA LEU A 84 -2.15 -2.30 5.93
C LEU A 84 -3.07 -1.96 4.74
N PRO A 85 -3.42 -0.69 4.52
CA PRO A 85 -4.34 -0.31 3.44
C PRO A 85 -3.72 -0.68 2.09
N VAL A 86 -4.48 -1.37 1.24
CA VAL A 86 -4.02 -1.83 -0.09
C VAL A 86 -4.79 -1.12 -1.19
N ASP A 87 -6.12 -1.19 -1.20
CA ASP A 87 -6.95 -0.49 -2.19
C ASP A 87 -7.45 0.83 -1.61
N LEU A 88 -7.15 1.92 -2.32
CA LEU A 88 -7.49 3.30 -1.96
C LEU A 88 -8.52 3.89 -2.95
N GLY A 89 -9.18 3.07 -3.77
CA GLY A 89 -10.13 3.50 -4.79
C GLY A 89 -11.55 3.80 -4.28
N ASP A 90 -12.32 4.49 -5.13
CA ASP A 90 -13.61 5.15 -4.82
C ASP A 90 -14.76 4.27 -4.29
N GLN A 91 -14.75 2.94 -4.48
CA GLN A 91 -15.94 2.10 -4.24
C GLN A 91 -15.78 1.01 -3.18
N SER A 92 -14.56 0.75 -2.71
CA SER A 92 -14.30 -0.19 -1.63
C SER A 92 -12.87 -0.08 -1.13
N SER A 93 -12.68 0.14 0.18
CA SER A 93 -11.34 0.06 0.77
C SER A 93 -11.00 -1.39 1.13
N SER A 94 -9.82 -1.85 0.70
CA SER A 94 -9.26 -3.15 1.09
C SER A 94 -7.95 -2.98 1.85
N ALA A 95 -7.66 -3.93 2.73
CA ALA A 95 -6.45 -3.94 3.53
C ALA A 95 -5.93 -5.36 3.76
N LEU A 96 -4.65 -5.47 4.10
CA LEU A 96 -4.11 -6.67 4.73
C LEU A 96 -4.25 -6.54 6.24
N GLN A 97 -5.10 -7.37 6.84
CA GLN A 97 -5.10 -7.53 8.28
C GLN A 97 -3.91 -8.40 8.71
N ILE A 98 -3.11 -7.85 9.60
CA ILE A 98 -1.93 -8.49 10.18
C ILE A 98 -2.17 -8.68 11.67
N THR A 99 -2.35 -9.93 12.10
CA THR A 99 -2.47 -10.27 13.52
C THR A 99 -1.19 -10.92 14.00
N LYS A 100 -0.60 -10.33 15.05
CA LYS A 100 0.62 -10.85 15.67
C LYS A 100 0.32 -12.14 16.41
N ALA A 101 0.94 -13.24 15.99
CA ALA A 101 1.03 -14.46 16.79
C ALA A 101 2.48 -14.69 17.22
N LYS A 102 2.69 -15.56 18.23
CA LYS A 102 3.98 -15.71 18.95
C LYS A 102 5.23 -15.77 18.06
N LYS A 103 5.19 -16.48 16.92
CA LYS A 103 6.35 -16.66 16.01
C LYS A 103 6.11 -16.17 14.58
N LEU A 104 4.86 -16.09 14.16
CA LEU A 104 4.45 -15.77 12.79
C LEU A 104 3.28 -14.81 12.86
N TYR A 105 3.16 -13.93 11.88
CA TYR A 105 2.03 -13.05 11.73
C TYR A 105 1.02 -13.74 10.83
N GLN A 106 -0.24 -13.72 11.24
CA GLN A 106 -1.36 -14.15 10.43
C GLN A 106 -1.76 -12.98 9.54
N VAL A 107 -1.73 -13.19 8.24
CA VAL A 107 -2.03 -12.20 7.21
C VAL A 107 -3.26 -12.66 6.46
N ARG A 108 -4.24 -11.79 6.28
CA ARG A 108 -5.41 -12.05 5.44
C ARG A 108 -5.90 -10.76 4.79
N GLU A 109 -6.57 -10.92 3.66
CA GLU A 109 -7.22 -9.81 2.99
C GLU A 109 -8.58 -9.52 3.64
N VAL A 110 -8.82 -8.24 3.89
CA VAL A 110 -10.07 -7.73 4.43
C VAL A 110 -10.54 -6.55 3.59
N TYR A 111 -11.84 -6.34 3.58
CA TYR A 111 -12.48 -5.21 2.95
C TYR A 111 -13.54 -4.63 3.87
N THR A 112 -14.00 -3.44 3.57
CA THR A 112 -15.13 -2.83 4.24
C THR A 112 -16.03 -2.14 3.24
N GLU A 113 -17.30 -2.06 3.59
CA GLU A 113 -18.31 -1.24 2.90
C GLU A 113 -18.69 -0.02 3.76
N ASP A 114 -18.14 0.08 4.98
CA ASP A 114 -18.46 1.16 5.92
C ASP A 114 -17.77 2.47 5.54
N ILE A 115 -16.76 2.40 4.67
CA ILE A 115 -16.06 3.56 4.15
C ILE A 115 -16.41 3.71 2.67
N VAL A 116 -16.99 4.87 2.35
CA VAL A 116 -17.46 5.26 1.03
C VAL A 116 -16.97 6.69 0.81
N ASP A 117 -16.31 6.91 -0.33
CA ASP A 117 -15.79 8.18 -0.87
C ASP A 117 -14.59 8.85 -0.15
N GLY A 118 -13.44 8.92 -0.84
CA GLY A 118 -12.41 9.97 -0.74
C GLY A 118 -11.44 9.96 0.46
N THR A 119 -10.80 11.12 0.70
CA THR A 119 -9.82 11.45 1.77
C THR A 119 -10.13 10.93 3.19
N PRO A 120 -11.40 10.79 3.64
CA PRO A 120 -11.71 10.18 4.93
C PRO A 120 -11.18 8.74 5.07
N GLU A 121 -11.15 7.96 3.98
CA GLU A 121 -10.65 6.58 3.96
C GLU A 121 -9.22 6.47 4.48
N ALA A 122 -8.34 7.29 3.90
CA ALA A 122 -6.94 7.33 4.27
C ALA A 122 -6.73 7.62 5.76
N TYR A 123 -7.46 8.60 6.27
CA TYR A 123 -7.43 8.96 7.68
C TYR A 123 -7.94 7.82 8.57
N PHE A 124 -9.06 7.18 8.24
CA PHE A 124 -9.60 6.08 9.04
C PHE A 124 -8.71 4.84 9.03
N LEU A 125 -8.10 4.53 7.89
CA LEU A 125 -7.16 3.43 7.69
C LEU A 125 -5.83 3.68 8.41
N ALA A 126 -5.27 4.89 8.29
CA ALA A 126 -4.05 5.29 8.99
C ALA A 126 -4.25 5.28 10.51
N ASN A 127 -5.41 5.73 11.00
CA ASN A 127 -5.74 5.73 12.42
C ASN A 127 -6.23 4.38 12.95
N GLN A 128 -6.32 3.34 12.12
CA GLN A 128 -6.79 2.00 12.53
C GLN A 128 -8.17 2.07 13.22
N SER A 129 -9.02 2.99 12.77
CA SER A 129 -10.32 3.25 13.40
C SER A 129 -11.23 2.03 13.30
N ALA A 130 -12.26 1.96 14.17
CA ALA A 130 -13.19 0.84 14.25
C ALA A 130 -14.08 0.75 13.01
N VAL A 131 -13.52 0.21 11.94
CA VAL A 131 -14.16 -0.15 10.68
C VAL A 131 -14.58 -1.62 10.78
N ASN A 132 -15.80 -1.96 10.35
CA ASN A 132 -16.19 -3.37 10.31
C ASN A 132 -15.53 -4.03 9.11
N TRP A 133 -14.39 -4.68 9.38
CA TRP A 133 -13.67 -5.46 8.40
C TRP A 133 -14.35 -6.79 8.15
N LYS A 134 -14.70 -7.03 6.89
CA LYS A 134 -15.15 -8.31 6.36
C LYS A 134 -13.96 -9.01 5.70
N THR A 135 -13.91 -10.33 5.78
CA THR A 135 -12.86 -11.12 5.10
C THR A 135 -13.23 -11.26 3.61
N SER A 136 -12.34 -10.86 2.68
CA SER A 136 -12.66 -10.92 1.23
C SER A 136 -12.63 -12.35 0.69
N ASP A 137 -11.66 -13.16 1.15
CA ASP A 137 -11.42 -14.51 0.68
C ASP A 137 -10.94 -15.48 1.77
N ASN A 138 -10.96 -16.79 1.47
CA ASN A 138 -10.40 -17.85 2.31
C ASN A 138 -8.85 -17.94 2.31
N TYR A 139 -8.15 -16.91 1.82
CA TYR A 139 -6.69 -16.91 1.79
C TYR A 139 -6.12 -16.34 3.09
N GLU A 140 -5.33 -17.16 3.76
CA GLU A 140 -4.60 -16.81 4.96
C GLU A 140 -3.14 -17.22 4.78
N TRP A 141 -2.23 -16.32 5.15
CA TRP A 141 -0.80 -16.58 5.16
C TRP A 141 -0.24 -16.49 6.58
N LYS A 142 0.80 -17.29 6.84
CA LYS A 142 1.59 -17.20 8.06
C LYS A 142 2.99 -16.75 7.69
N ILE A 143 3.28 -15.47 7.90
CA ILE A 143 4.52 -14.84 7.46
C ILE A 143 5.27 -14.33 8.68
N SER A 144 6.57 -14.62 8.79
CA SER A 144 7.36 -14.04 9.89
C SER A 144 7.47 -12.52 9.75
N GLN A 145 7.47 -11.79 10.87
CA GLN A 145 7.68 -10.34 10.85
C GLN A 145 8.96 -9.96 10.08
N LYS A 146 10.05 -10.70 10.30
CA LYS A 146 11.31 -10.53 9.57
C LYS A 146 11.09 -10.60 8.05
N ALA A 147 10.36 -11.60 7.55
CA ALA A 147 10.11 -11.75 6.13
C ALA A 147 9.22 -10.64 5.56
N ILE A 148 8.26 -10.11 6.33
CA ILE A 148 7.46 -8.94 5.92
C ILE A 148 8.39 -7.73 5.81
N LEU A 149 9.12 -7.41 6.86
CA LEU A 149 10.03 -6.25 6.91
C LEU A 149 11.13 -6.33 5.85
N THR A 150 11.69 -7.52 5.58
CA THR A 150 12.67 -7.71 4.50
C THR A 150 12.07 -7.34 3.13
N GLY A 151 10.83 -7.73 2.87
CA GLY A 151 10.18 -7.40 1.60
C GLY A 151 9.84 -5.92 1.46
N LEU A 152 9.38 -5.27 2.53
CA LEU A 152 9.11 -3.83 2.54
C LEU A 152 10.39 -2.99 2.37
N ASN A 153 11.47 -3.35 3.07
CA ASN A 153 12.76 -2.69 2.91
C ASN A 153 13.36 -2.89 1.52
N TRP A 154 13.14 -4.06 0.91
CA TRP A 154 13.51 -4.29 -0.48
C TRP A 154 12.74 -3.36 -1.43
N SER A 155 11.44 -3.16 -1.20
CA SER A 155 10.62 -2.23 -2.01
C SER A 155 11.09 -0.79 -1.87
N LEU A 156 11.40 -0.32 -0.66
CA LEU A 156 11.98 1.02 -0.46
C LEU A 156 13.28 1.21 -1.24
N ALA A 157 14.20 0.25 -1.13
CA ALA A 157 15.48 0.31 -1.84
C ALA A 157 15.32 0.32 -3.38
N ARG A 158 14.19 -0.17 -3.90
CA ARG A 158 13.89 -0.12 -5.33
C ARG A 158 13.38 1.24 -5.78
N LEU A 159 12.64 1.96 -4.94
CA LEU A 159 12.15 3.31 -5.25
C LEU A 159 13.29 4.34 -5.32
N GLU A 160 14.43 4.06 -4.67
CA GLU A 160 15.64 4.91 -4.71
C GLU A 160 16.50 4.71 -5.96
N LEU A 161 16.24 3.67 -6.78
CA LEU A 161 17.00 3.45 -8.01
C LEU A 161 16.60 4.47 -9.08
N PRO A 162 17.57 4.96 -9.87
CA PRO A 162 17.27 5.87 -10.98
C PRO A 162 16.36 5.18 -12.01
N ILE A 163 15.42 5.94 -12.57
CA ILE A 163 14.60 5.49 -13.70
C ILE A 163 15.56 5.23 -14.86
N VAL A 164 15.64 3.98 -15.31
CA VAL A 164 16.38 3.61 -16.51
C VAL A 164 15.37 3.54 -17.64
N PRO A 165 15.39 4.46 -18.62
CA PRO A 165 14.51 4.38 -19.77
C PRO A 165 14.72 3.05 -20.47
N LEU A 166 13.63 2.33 -20.75
CA LEU A 166 13.69 1.16 -21.62
C LEU A 166 13.97 1.65 -23.04
N ILE A 167 15.22 1.51 -23.49
CA ILE A 167 15.60 1.73 -24.88
C ILE A 167 15.22 0.46 -25.62
N TYR A 168 14.17 0.54 -26.44
CA TYR A 168 13.81 -0.50 -27.39
C TYR A 168 14.56 -0.21 -28.70
N ASP A 169 15.51 -1.07 -29.05
CA ASP A 169 16.18 -1.10 -30.36
C ASP A 169 15.27 -1.68 -31.45
#